data_AF-A0A0C1BW74-F1
#
_entry.id   AF-A0A0C1BW74-F1
#
_cell.length_a   1.000
_cell.length_b   1.000
_cell.length_c   1.000
_cell.angle_alpha   90.00
_cell.angle_beta   90.00
_cell.angle_gamma   90.00
#
_symmetry.space_group_name_H-M   'P 1'
#
loop_
_entity.id
_entity.type
_entity.pdbx_description
1 polymer ?
#
loop_
_entity_poly.entity_id
_entity_poly.type
_entity_poly.pdbx_seq_one_letter_code
_entity_poly.pdbx_strand_id
1 'polypeptide(L)'
;MVLICGGGPSDGRYGEYWGARLWYNHGAFKNNFKGFCSVFVAGGHTKYVGNGNGFYIEPTVFVNVNENMRIFQEEVFGPFVTIMPFAMPAKGISLVNNASYGLGAAIFPSDIERAHRVAARLEAGMVWINSSNDVDFRVAFGGVKQSEIGRELGEDDLAAYTQTKAVHVNMGLNLLPL
;
A
#
# COMPACT_ATOMS: atom_id res chain seq x y z
N MET A 1 -14.03 8.64 5.31
CA MET A 1 -12.76 9.25 4.87
C MET A 1 -11.87 8.14 4.35
N VAL A 2 -11.39 8.25 3.11
CA VAL A 2 -10.33 7.35 2.59
C VAL A 2 -9.01 8.12 2.69
N LEU A 3 -7.98 7.45 3.22
CA LEU A 3 -6.61 7.94 3.29
C LEU A 3 -5.76 7.04 2.40
N ILE A 4 -5.05 7.63 1.44
CA ILE A 4 -4.02 6.94 0.66
C ILE A 4 -2.69 7.52 1.10
N CYS A 5 -1.83 6.67 1.66
CA CYS A 5 -0.59 7.04 2.31
C CYS A 5 0.59 6.44 1.55
N GLY A 6 1.63 7.24 1.31
CA GLY A 6 2.96 6.74 0.98
C GLY A 6 3.76 6.49 2.25
N GLY A 7 4.52 5.39 2.31
CA GLY A 7 5.33 5.06 3.48
C GLY A 7 6.47 6.07 3.71
N GLY A 8 6.77 6.33 4.99
CA GLY A 8 7.93 7.10 5.45
C GLY A 8 8.54 6.46 6.70
N PRO A 9 9.79 6.78 7.07
CA PRO A 9 10.46 6.17 8.22
C PRO A 9 9.75 6.51 9.54
N SER A 10 9.55 5.50 10.39
CA SER A 10 8.77 5.58 11.63
C SER A 10 9.43 6.40 12.75
N ASP A 11 10.74 6.66 12.64
CA ASP A 11 11.53 7.39 13.62
C ASP A 11 11.59 8.91 13.35
N GLY A 12 10.86 9.40 12.36
CA GLY A 12 10.83 10.81 11.97
C GLY A 12 12.15 11.32 11.37
N ARG A 13 13.13 10.45 11.13
CA ARG A 13 14.40 10.80 10.48
C ARG A 13 14.30 10.58 8.98
N TYR A 14 13.65 11.53 8.31
CA TYR A 14 13.47 11.54 6.85
C TYR A 14 14.78 11.73 6.05
N GLY A 15 15.93 11.86 6.71
CA GLY A 15 17.23 12.13 6.08
C GLY A 15 17.79 11.00 5.22
N GLU A 16 17.26 9.78 5.36
CA GLU A 16 17.70 8.58 4.62
C GLU A 16 16.64 8.05 3.64
N TYR A 17 15.57 8.81 3.40
CA TYR A 17 14.45 8.35 2.60
C TYR A 17 14.78 8.28 1.10
N TRP A 18 14.99 7.07 0.59
CA TRP A 18 15.32 6.79 -0.82
C TRP A 18 14.25 7.28 -1.81
N GLY A 19 12.97 7.33 -1.42
CA GLY A 19 11.91 7.84 -2.29
C GLY A 19 12.15 9.29 -2.70
N ALA A 20 12.73 10.12 -1.83
CA ALA A 20 13.09 11.49 -2.17
C ALA A 20 14.09 11.56 -3.34
N ARG A 21 15.00 10.59 -3.48
CA ARG A 21 15.98 10.51 -4.58
C ARG A 21 15.34 10.17 -5.93
N LEU A 22 14.27 9.35 -5.94
CA LEU A 22 13.51 9.01 -7.14
C LEU A 22 12.63 10.18 -7.63
N TRP A 23 12.12 10.99 -6.69
CA TRP A 23 11.34 12.18 -6.99
C TRP A 23 12.16 13.48 -7.08
N TYR A 24 13.47 13.44 -6.77
CA TYR A 24 14.43 14.54 -6.97
C TYR A 24 14.76 14.80 -8.45
N ASN A 25 13.82 14.51 -9.35
CA ASN A 25 13.79 15.16 -10.63
C ASN A 25 12.91 16.40 -10.47
N HIS A 26 13.52 17.59 -10.43
CA HIS A 26 12.80 18.87 -10.50
C HIS A 26 11.75 18.91 -11.65
N GLY A 27 11.85 18.00 -12.63
CA GLY A 27 10.89 17.75 -13.69
C GLY A 27 9.53 17.17 -13.28
N ALA A 28 9.37 16.39 -12.21
CA ALA A 28 8.07 15.76 -11.91
C ALA A 28 6.95 16.79 -11.64
N PHE A 29 7.32 17.91 -11.01
CA PHE A 29 6.45 19.07 -10.78
C PHE A 29 6.52 20.13 -11.89
N LYS A 30 7.57 20.11 -12.74
CA LYS A 30 7.71 21.01 -13.91
C LYS A 30 7.11 20.45 -15.20
N ASN A 31 6.81 19.15 -15.27
CA ASN A 31 6.29 18.44 -16.44
C ASN A 31 4.76 18.30 -16.42
N ASN A 32 4.04 19.42 -16.27
CA ASN A 32 2.58 19.47 -16.40
C ASN A 32 1.78 18.61 -15.38
N PHE A 33 2.21 18.49 -14.13
CA PHE A 33 1.29 18.09 -13.06
C PHE A 33 0.29 19.23 -12.78
N LYS A 34 -0.70 19.40 -13.67
CA LYS A 34 -1.79 20.37 -13.55
C LYS A 34 -2.97 19.71 -12.83
N GLY A 35 -2.86 19.59 -11.50
CA GLY A 35 -3.99 19.28 -10.64
C GLY A 35 -4.63 20.57 -10.13
N PHE A 36 -5.83 20.89 -10.61
CA PHE A 36 -6.65 22.02 -10.15
C PHE A 36 -7.12 21.78 -8.70
N CYS A 37 -6.94 22.78 -7.83
CA CYS A 37 -7.63 22.97 -6.54
C CYS A 37 -7.54 21.90 -5.43
N SER A 38 -6.43 21.17 -5.28
CA SER A 38 -6.13 20.54 -3.99
C SER A 38 -5.47 21.54 -3.05
N VAL A 39 -6.20 22.00 -2.04
CA VAL A 39 -5.66 22.90 -1.01
C VAL A 39 -4.54 22.15 -0.27
N PHE A 40 -3.33 22.71 -0.30
CA PHE A 40 -2.23 22.29 0.57
C PHE A 40 -2.58 22.75 2.00
N VAL A 41 -3.03 21.84 2.86
CA VAL A 41 -3.43 22.20 4.23
C VAL A 41 -2.22 22.26 5.17
N ALA A 42 -1.09 21.65 4.79
CA ALA A 42 0.24 21.91 5.33
C ALA A 42 1.27 21.28 4.37
N GLY A 43 2.47 21.87 4.27
CA GLY A 43 3.64 21.26 3.64
C GLY A 43 3.66 21.36 2.11
N GLY A 44 4.38 22.35 1.59
CA GLY A 44 4.65 22.50 0.16
C GLY A 44 5.99 23.16 -0.12
N HIS A 45 6.76 23.44 0.94
CA HIS A 45 8.06 24.06 0.86
C HIS A 45 9.12 23.01 1.18
N THR A 46 10.13 22.89 0.32
CA THR A 46 11.37 22.20 0.70
C THR A 46 12.04 23.06 1.76
N LYS A 47 11.78 22.80 3.04
CA LYS A 47 12.53 23.45 4.11
C LYS A 47 13.88 22.75 4.20
N TYR A 48 14.96 23.50 4.02
CA TYR A 48 16.30 22.99 4.34
C TYR A 48 16.34 22.68 5.84
N VAL A 49 16.36 21.40 6.20
CA VAL A 49 16.52 20.95 7.59
C VAL A 49 18.03 20.79 7.86
N GLY A 50 18.54 21.44 8.90
CA GLY A 50 19.98 21.48 9.22
C GLY A 50 20.79 22.42 8.31
N ASN A 51 22.06 22.09 8.02
CA ASN A 51 22.94 22.89 7.14
C ASN A 51 22.56 22.82 5.65
N GLY A 52 21.37 22.33 5.30
CA GLY A 52 20.91 22.14 3.92
C GLY A 52 21.45 20.87 3.21
N ASN A 53 22.14 19.99 3.94
CA ASN A 53 22.81 18.80 3.36
C ASN A 53 21.94 17.52 3.36
N GLY A 54 20.64 17.59 3.12
CA GLY A 54 19.77 16.40 3.05
C GLY A 54 18.50 16.56 2.21
N PHE A 55 17.90 15.43 1.84
CA PHE A 55 16.73 15.35 0.93
C PHE A 55 15.41 15.37 1.70
N TYR A 56 15.15 16.47 2.43
CA TYR A 56 13.96 16.60 3.27
C TYR A 56 12.76 17.14 2.50
N ILE A 57 11.57 16.62 2.84
CA ILE A 57 10.29 17.14 2.37
C ILE A 57 9.31 17.22 3.55
N GLU A 58 8.47 18.26 3.56
CA GLU A 58 7.48 18.44 4.61
C GLU A 58 6.32 17.43 4.46
N PRO A 59 5.79 16.89 5.58
CA PRO A 59 4.55 16.13 5.55
C PRO A 59 3.43 16.95 4.90
N THR A 60 2.78 16.35 3.91
CA THR A 60 1.87 17.08 3.01
C THR A 60 0.50 16.42 2.98
N VAL A 61 -0.54 17.22 3.24
CA VAL A 61 -1.94 16.76 3.21
C VAL A 61 -2.67 17.39 2.03
N PHE A 62 -3.17 16.55 1.13
CA PHE A 62 -4.03 16.97 0.02
C PHE A 62 -5.50 16.80 0.41
N VAL A 63 -6.26 17.88 0.37
CA VAL A 63 -7.73 17.87 0.52
C VAL A 63 -8.40 18.31 -0.78
N ASN A 64 -9.73 18.18 -0.86
CA ASN A 64 -10.53 18.44 -2.08
C ASN A 64 -10.08 17.61 -3.28
N VAL A 65 -9.57 16.41 -3.01
CA VAL A 65 -9.16 15.43 -4.01
C VAL A 65 -10.40 14.68 -4.51
N ASN A 66 -10.40 14.32 -5.80
CA ASN A 66 -11.38 13.40 -6.37
C ASN A 66 -10.73 12.11 -6.86
N GLU A 67 -11.53 11.07 -7.04
CA GLU A 67 -11.10 9.72 -7.41
C GLU A 67 -10.37 9.61 -8.76
N ASN A 68 -10.50 10.58 -9.66
CA ASN A 68 -9.84 10.54 -10.98
C ASN A 68 -8.49 11.27 -10.98
N MET A 69 -8.09 11.91 -9.86
CA MET A 69 -6.81 12.60 -9.78
C MET A 69 -5.66 11.61 -9.62
N ARG A 70 -4.54 11.85 -10.32
CA ARG A 70 -3.32 11.01 -10.21
C ARG A 70 -2.82 10.87 -8.77
N ILE A 71 -2.88 11.94 -7.98
CA ILE A 71 -2.46 11.91 -6.56
C ILE A 71 -3.28 10.93 -5.70
N PHE A 72 -4.48 10.56 -6.15
CA PHE A 72 -5.34 9.56 -5.51
C PHE A 72 -5.13 8.15 -6.09
N GLN A 73 -4.62 8.02 -7.33
CA GLN A 73 -4.54 6.74 -8.03
C GLN A 73 -3.13 6.13 -8.01
N GLU A 74 -2.10 6.96 -8.02
CA GLU A 74 -0.71 6.54 -8.15
C GLU A 74 0.01 6.60 -6.80
N GLU A 75 0.87 5.61 -6.56
CA GLU A 75 1.71 5.58 -5.37
C GLU A 75 2.81 6.65 -5.44
N VAL A 76 2.78 7.58 -4.48
CA VAL A 76 3.78 8.65 -4.40
C VAL A 76 5.02 8.19 -3.63
N PHE A 77 4.88 7.29 -2.66
CA PHE A 77 5.99 6.84 -1.82
C PHE A 77 6.77 8.05 -1.24
N GLY A 78 6.11 8.78 -0.34
CA GLY A 78 6.66 9.90 0.42
C GLY A 78 5.70 10.30 1.52
N PRO A 79 6.02 11.31 2.36
CA PRO A 79 5.19 11.72 3.49
C PRO A 79 3.96 12.53 3.04
N PHE A 80 3.18 11.97 2.12
CA PHE A 80 1.99 12.54 1.52
C PHE A 80 0.77 11.71 1.90
N VAL A 81 -0.35 12.40 2.14
CA VAL A 81 -1.65 11.75 2.31
C VAL A 81 -2.74 12.53 1.55
N THR A 82 -3.64 11.79 0.91
CA THR A 82 -4.86 12.36 0.35
C THR A 82 -6.06 12.09 1.25
N ILE A 83 -6.94 13.08 1.40
CA ILE A 83 -8.17 12.97 2.18
C ILE A 83 -9.36 13.17 1.27
N MET A 84 -10.20 12.14 1.17
CA MET A 84 -11.47 12.21 0.45
C MET A 84 -12.66 11.78 1.33
N PRO A 85 -13.65 12.66 1.55
CA PRO A 85 -14.87 12.29 2.26
C PRO A 85 -15.78 11.41 1.39
N PHE A 86 -16.54 10.54 2.03
CA PHE A 86 -17.59 9.74 1.39
C PHE A 86 -18.74 9.53 2.37
N ALA A 87 -19.96 9.40 1.86
CA ALA A 87 -21.17 9.32 2.70
C ALA A 87 -21.54 7.89 3.13
N MET A 88 -21.22 6.88 2.30
CA MET A 88 -21.67 5.51 2.51
C MET A 88 -20.54 4.49 2.40
N PRO A 89 -20.56 3.38 3.17
CA PRO A 89 -19.56 2.32 3.09
C PRO A 89 -19.36 1.76 1.70
N ALA A 90 -20.45 1.60 0.93
CA ALA A 90 -20.38 1.09 -0.43
C ALA A 90 -19.50 1.96 -1.34
N LYS A 91 -19.58 3.30 -1.20
CA LYS A 91 -18.69 4.22 -1.91
C LYS A 91 -17.25 4.08 -1.42
N GLY A 92 -17.02 3.97 -0.10
CA GLY A 92 -15.69 3.73 0.46
C GLY A 92 -15.02 2.46 -0.09
N ILE A 93 -15.74 1.35 -0.13
CA ILE A 93 -15.27 0.07 -0.71
C ILE A 93 -14.98 0.24 -2.20
N SER A 94 -15.89 0.86 -2.95
CA SER A 94 -15.70 1.12 -4.38
C SER A 94 -14.46 1.97 -4.66
N LEU A 95 -14.17 2.97 -3.82
CA LEU A 95 -13.00 3.82 -3.95
C LEU A 95 -11.70 3.04 -3.73
N VAL A 96 -11.63 2.21 -2.68
CA VAL A 96 -10.47 1.37 -2.39
C VAL A 96 -10.26 0.33 -3.49
N ASN A 97 -11.33 -0.37 -3.91
CA ASN A 97 -11.23 -1.41 -4.92
C ASN A 97 -10.96 -0.86 -6.33
N ASN A 98 -11.20 0.43 -6.60
CA ASN A 98 -10.87 1.03 -7.90
C ASN A 98 -9.36 1.31 -8.07
N ALA A 99 -8.56 1.19 -7.02
CA ALA A 99 -7.11 1.30 -7.14
C ALA A 99 -6.51 0.11 -7.92
N SER A 100 -5.49 0.37 -8.73
CA SER A 100 -4.71 -0.69 -9.41
C SER A 100 -3.89 -1.55 -8.45
N TYR A 101 -3.66 -1.02 -7.23
CA TYR A 101 -2.92 -1.66 -6.14
C TYR A 101 -3.88 -2.22 -5.08
N GLY A 102 -3.38 -3.15 -4.26
CA GLY A 102 -4.14 -3.82 -3.22
C GLY A 102 -3.25 -4.48 -2.18
N LEU A 103 -2.24 -3.79 -1.66
CA LEU A 103 -1.34 -4.34 -0.65
C LEU A 103 -2.03 -4.43 0.72
N GLY A 104 -2.35 -3.27 1.30
CA GLY A 104 -2.96 -3.18 2.62
C GLY A 104 -4.03 -2.09 2.70
N ALA A 105 -5.00 -2.28 3.60
CA ALA A 105 -6.01 -1.28 3.93
C ALA A 105 -6.26 -1.24 5.44
N ALA A 106 -6.55 -0.05 5.99
CA ALA A 106 -6.92 0.10 7.39
C ALA A 106 -8.32 0.72 7.50
N ILE A 107 -9.14 0.16 8.39
CA ILE A 107 -10.48 0.68 8.69
C ILE A 107 -10.64 0.91 10.20
N PHE A 108 -11.28 2.02 10.57
CA PHE A 108 -11.47 2.43 11.96
C PHE A 108 -12.95 2.59 12.33
N PRO A 109 -13.73 1.50 12.41
CA PRO A 109 -15.13 1.53 12.79
C PRO A 109 -15.33 1.32 14.31
N SER A 110 -16.45 1.83 14.82
CA SER A 110 -16.95 1.46 16.16
C SER A 110 -17.69 0.11 16.17
N ASP A 111 -18.30 -0.28 15.04
CA ASP A 111 -19.00 -1.56 14.86
C ASP A 111 -18.07 -2.59 14.19
N ILE A 112 -17.64 -3.58 14.97
CA ILE A 112 -16.70 -4.63 14.55
C ILE A 112 -17.34 -5.64 13.58
N GLU A 113 -18.63 -5.96 13.72
CA GLU A 113 -19.28 -6.85 12.77
C GLU A 113 -19.34 -6.22 11.37
N ARG A 114 -19.66 -4.92 11.32
CA ARG A 114 -19.58 -4.15 10.09
C ARG A 114 -18.15 -4.05 9.59
N ALA A 115 -17.16 -3.92 10.47
CA ALA A 115 -15.75 -3.93 10.10
C ALA A 115 -15.39 -5.20 9.33
N HIS A 116 -15.73 -6.38 9.85
CA HIS A 116 -15.46 -7.66 9.19
C HIS A 116 -16.15 -7.77 7.83
N ARG A 117 -17.43 -7.34 7.73
CA ARG A 117 -18.15 -7.32 6.45
C ARG A 117 -17.53 -6.38 5.43
N VAL A 118 -16.98 -5.25 5.87
CA VAL A 118 -16.27 -4.30 5.00
C VAL A 118 -14.91 -4.90 4.60
N ALA A 119 -14.13 -5.40 5.55
CA ALA A 119 -12.82 -6.00 5.32
C ALA A 119 -12.87 -7.13 4.29
N ALA A 120 -13.85 -8.04 4.40
CA ALA A 120 -14.06 -9.12 3.43
C ALA A 120 -14.39 -8.66 2.00
N ARG A 121 -14.79 -7.40 1.82
CA ARG A 121 -15.13 -6.82 0.51
C ARG A 121 -14.01 -5.94 -0.07
N LEU A 122 -12.98 -5.63 0.72
CA LEU A 122 -11.85 -4.86 0.24
C LEU A 122 -10.93 -5.77 -0.58
N GLU A 123 -10.54 -5.30 -1.76
CA GLU A 123 -9.54 -5.97 -2.59
C GLU A 123 -8.13 -5.52 -2.15
N ALA A 124 -7.76 -5.93 -0.93
CA ALA A 124 -6.44 -5.74 -0.35
C ALA A 124 -5.98 -7.07 0.26
N GLY A 125 -4.69 -7.40 0.13
CA GLY A 125 -4.17 -8.64 0.69
C GLY A 125 -4.09 -8.63 2.23
N MET A 126 -3.99 -7.45 2.83
CA MET A 126 -4.07 -7.25 4.28
C MET A 126 -5.12 -6.18 4.63
N VAL A 127 -5.90 -6.42 5.68
CA VAL A 127 -6.84 -5.43 6.22
C VAL A 127 -6.70 -5.33 7.73
N TRP A 128 -6.33 -4.15 8.22
CA TRP A 128 -6.31 -3.82 9.65
C TRP A 128 -7.63 -3.21 10.10
N ILE A 129 -8.15 -3.66 11.25
CA ILE A 129 -9.33 -3.08 11.90
C ILE A 129 -8.87 -2.42 13.20
N ASN A 130 -9.12 -1.12 13.33
CA ASN A 130 -8.71 -0.30 14.48
C ASN A 130 -7.20 -0.30 14.76
N SER A 131 -6.39 -0.57 13.73
CA SER A 131 -4.94 -0.49 13.76
C SER A 131 -4.39 -0.23 12.35
N SER A 132 -3.07 -0.12 12.19
CA SER A 132 -2.44 0.06 10.87
C SER A 132 -0.98 -0.33 10.92
N ASN A 133 -0.49 -1.00 9.87
CA ASN A 133 0.92 -1.36 9.67
C ASN A 133 1.52 -2.30 10.73
N ASP A 134 0.68 -2.94 11.55
CA ASP A 134 1.15 -4.01 12.42
C ASP A 134 1.40 -5.26 11.59
N VAL A 135 2.54 -5.90 11.79
CA VAL A 135 2.95 -7.12 11.08
C VAL A 135 3.37 -8.17 12.10
N ASP A 136 2.94 -9.40 11.90
CA ASP A 136 3.36 -10.57 12.68
C ASP A 136 3.93 -11.61 11.72
N PHE A 137 5.10 -12.17 12.03
CA PHE A 137 5.80 -13.13 11.17
C PHE A 137 5.02 -14.42 10.92
N ARG A 138 3.97 -14.68 11.70
CA ARG A 138 3.08 -15.86 11.58
C ARG A 138 1.89 -15.61 10.65
N VAL A 139 1.63 -14.36 10.26
CA VAL A 139 0.48 -13.98 9.45
C VAL A 139 0.98 -13.62 8.06
N ALA A 140 0.33 -14.16 7.02
CA ALA A 140 0.67 -13.88 5.64
C ALA A 140 0.67 -12.37 5.36
N PHE A 141 1.76 -11.89 4.78
CA PHE A 141 1.94 -10.54 4.28
C PHE A 141 1.90 -10.59 2.76
N GLY A 142 1.20 -9.63 2.18
CA GLY A 142 1.26 -9.44 0.74
C GLY A 142 0.00 -8.90 0.14
N GLY A 143 0.04 -8.64 -1.17
CA GLY A 143 -0.98 -7.89 -1.88
C GLY A 143 -1.84 -8.67 -2.87
N VAL A 144 -2.80 -7.98 -3.47
CA VAL A 144 -3.53 -8.44 -4.66
C VAL A 144 -3.33 -7.45 -5.81
N LYS A 145 -3.85 -7.78 -6.99
CA LYS A 145 -3.75 -6.96 -8.21
C LYS A 145 -2.28 -6.73 -8.61
N GLN A 146 -1.89 -5.49 -8.87
CA GLN A 146 -0.53 -5.14 -9.24
C GLN A 146 0.43 -5.05 -8.04
N SER A 147 -0.07 -5.21 -6.81
CA SER A 147 0.81 -5.17 -5.63
C SER A 147 1.67 -6.42 -5.52
N GLU A 148 1.15 -7.61 -5.85
CA GLU A 148 1.91 -8.85 -5.67
C GLU A 148 1.28 -10.08 -6.34
N ILE A 149 2.12 -11.09 -6.57
CA ILE A 149 1.74 -12.50 -6.78
C ILE A 149 2.52 -13.33 -5.77
N GLY A 150 1.83 -14.09 -4.91
CA GLY A 150 2.44 -14.82 -3.79
C GLY A 150 2.14 -14.19 -2.44
N ARG A 151 2.80 -14.67 -1.38
CA ARG A 151 2.75 -14.12 -0.03
C ARG A 151 4.12 -14.29 0.61
N GLU A 152 4.51 -13.33 1.44
CA GLU A 152 5.64 -13.41 2.38
C GLU A 152 5.13 -13.68 3.80
N LEU A 153 6.00 -14.15 4.70
CA LEU A 153 5.65 -14.54 6.07
C LEU A 153 4.62 -15.67 6.18
N GLY A 154 4.38 -16.14 7.41
CA GLY A 154 3.45 -17.24 7.68
C GLY A 154 3.83 -18.54 6.98
N GLU A 155 2.87 -19.47 6.90
CA GLU A 155 3.08 -20.77 6.26
C GLU A 155 3.08 -20.68 4.72
N ASP A 156 2.38 -19.69 4.16
CA ASP A 156 2.30 -19.47 2.71
C ASP A 156 3.69 -19.20 2.10
N ASP A 157 4.50 -18.39 2.77
CA ASP A 157 5.87 -18.09 2.35
C ASP A 157 6.78 -19.31 2.46
N LEU A 158 6.67 -20.07 3.56
CA LEU A 158 7.43 -21.31 3.71
C LEU A 158 7.13 -22.29 2.56
N ALA A 159 5.87 -22.39 2.13
CA ALA A 159 5.49 -23.20 0.98
C ALA A 159 6.16 -22.72 -0.32
N ALA A 160 6.29 -21.40 -0.53
CA ALA A 160 6.97 -20.82 -1.68
C ALA A 160 8.46 -21.15 -1.74
N TYR A 161 9.10 -21.42 -0.60
CA TYR A 161 10.49 -21.90 -0.52
C TYR A 161 10.64 -23.43 -0.60
N THR A 162 9.55 -24.18 -0.79
CA THR A 162 9.58 -25.64 -0.95
C THR A 162 9.21 -26.08 -2.36
N GLN A 163 9.69 -27.26 -2.78
CA GLN A 163 9.37 -27.83 -4.08
C GLN A 163 8.56 -29.13 -3.90
N THR A 164 7.30 -29.13 -4.36
CA THR A 164 6.49 -30.34 -4.39
C THR A 164 7.02 -31.31 -5.44
N LYS A 165 7.13 -32.60 -5.07
CA LYS A 165 7.51 -33.70 -5.97
C LYS A 165 6.40 -34.75 -6.00
N ALA A 166 5.86 -35.02 -7.17
CA ALA A 166 4.94 -36.13 -7.40
C ALA A 166 5.72 -37.39 -7.78
N VAL A 167 5.42 -38.51 -7.11
CA VAL A 167 5.96 -39.84 -7.41
C VAL A 167 4.78 -40.77 -7.69
N HIS A 168 4.74 -41.33 -8.89
CA HIS A 168 3.70 -42.25 -9.32
C HIS A 168 4.26 -43.66 -9.38
N VAL A 169 3.60 -44.62 -8.72
CA VAL A 169 4.03 -46.02 -8.68
C VAL A 169 2.96 -46.88 -9.34
N ASN A 170 3.36 -47.66 -10.35
CA ASN A 170 2.52 -48.71 -10.92
C ASN A 170 2.82 -50.05 -10.21
N MET A 171 1.91 -50.47 -9.33
CA MET A 171 2.03 -51.73 -8.57
C MET A 171 1.65 -52.98 -9.37
N GLY A 172 1.12 -52.83 -10.59
CA GLY A 172 0.63 -53.94 -11.42
C GLY A 172 1.63 -54.44 -12.48
N LEU A 173 2.78 -53.78 -12.63
CA LEU A 173 3.75 -54.11 -13.67
C LEU A 173 4.91 -54.93 -13.08
N ASN A 174 4.97 -56.23 -13.39
CA ASN A 174 6.14 -57.05 -13.12
C ASN A 174 7.16 -56.86 -14.24
N LEU A 175 8.19 -56.04 -14.00
CA LEU A 175 9.34 -55.94 -14.89
C LEU A 175 10.31 -57.10 -14.61
N LEU A 176 10.85 -57.70 -15.67
CA LEU A 176 11.97 -58.64 -15.53
C LEU A 176 13.14 -57.91 -14.86
N PRO A 177 13.91 -58.59 -13.98
CA PRO A 177 15.03 -57.95 -13.28
C PRO A 177 16.06 -57.42 -14.29
N LEU A 178 16.61 -56.24 -13.97
CA LEU A 178 17.73 -55.62 -14.70
C LEU A 178 19.02 -56.44 -14.53
#